data_AF-A0A1Q6WH05-F1
#
_entry.id   AF-A0A1Q6WH05-F1
#
_cell.length_a   1.000
_cell.length_b   1.000
_cell.length_c   1.000
_cell.angle_alpha   90.00
_cell.angle_beta   90.00
_cell.angle_gamma   90.00
#
_symmetry.space_group_name_H-M   'P 1'
#
loop_
_entity.id
_entity.type
_entity.pdbx_description
1 polymer ?
#
loop_
_entity_poly.entity_id
_entity_poly.type
_entity_poly.pdbx_seq_one_letter_code
_entity_poly.pdbx_strand_id
1 'polypeptide(L)'
;MPHAFDRRLAAGPLLCDGAMGTLLYARGVSIDACFDVLNVSQAKVVQSVHSEYIAAGADCIETNTFGANRFKLAVHGLASDVHQINLRGVKLARDVRESMGRDVLVLGSVGPLGKYLAPLGTVTADEARAAFREQAEALLEGGIDAFVVETFSDLTEIALAIETIRTLTDLPIVAQMAFTDEGVTFAGRSPAEVARTLRELGVRALGANCSVGSSTLYEVLEAMGPEARDVPLAIQPNAGLPHRIGERLMYLSSPGYMADYAGRMIDAGARIVGGCCGTTPQHIAAMRRVLDARAPASKAEPRPTSAARVIEALETPGLRTTLAPTLLGRKLEQRSFVVSVELDPPRGHTVEKLVQGAKLLKERGVEIVDINDGSLGRVRMAVLPTAILVREATGLDINMHFTCRDRNLMGIQADLLGAHALGIRNILAMTGDPPRTGDYVNATAVFDVDGIGLLEVLRRMNEGMDATGNGIGEPTSFCVGAALDPGAPDPGREVERFHRKLEAGARWFQTQPVYDLEVLDRFLARVVGSPVPVLVGVLPLHSFRHAEFLHNEVPGITIPDGVRARLRAAGDGALRAGIDMAQQLVGEIRSRYAGAYLMPSFGRFEVVAEVLDVLR
;
A
#
# COMPACT_ATOMS: atom_id res chain seq x y z
N MET A 1 -21.15 -30.64 20.51
CA MET A 1 -22.52 -30.30 20.05
C MET A 1 -22.37 -29.21 19.00
N PRO A 2 -23.19 -29.17 17.93
CA PRO A 2 -23.12 -28.08 16.96
C PRO A 2 -23.29 -26.72 17.66
N HIS A 3 -22.47 -25.73 17.29
CA HIS A 3 -22.50 -24.41 17.90
C HIS A 3 -23.88 -23.76 17.76
N ALA A 4 -24.24 -22.80 18.62
CA ALA A 4 -25.54 -22.14 18.55
C ALA A 4 -25.79 -21.51 17.17
N PHE A 5 -24.74 -20.89 16.61
CA PHE A 5 -24.71 -20.36 15.25
C PHE A 5 -25.08 -21.41 14.20
N ASP A 6 -24.50 -22.62 14.24
CA ASP A 6 -24.78 -23.68 13.26
C ASP A 6 -26.24 -24.12 13.29
N ARG A 7 -26.81 -24.25 14.50
CA ARG A 7 -28.21 -24.64 14.67
C ARG A 7 -29.15 -23.58 14.10
N ARG A 8 -28.86 -22.30 14.35
CA ARG A 8 -29.63 -21.16 13.85
C ARG A 8 -29.54 -21.05 12.34
N LEU A 9 -28.33 -21.15 11.78
CA LEU A 9 -28.11 -21.11 10.34
C LEU A 9 -28.77 -22.29 9.63
N ALA A 10 -28.82 -23.47 10.24
CA ALA A 10 -29.53 -24.62 9.67
C ALA A 10 -31.06 -24.42 9.65
N ALA A 11 -31.62 -23.72 10.65
CA ALA A 11 -33.05 -23.51 10.77
C ALA A 11 -33.63 -22.54 9.72
N GLY A 12 -32.84 -21.59 9.22
CA GLY A 12 -33.27 -20.65 8.19
C GLY A 12 -32.20 -19.60 7.87
N PRO A 13 -32.51 -18.64 6.98
CA PRO A 13 -31.66 -17.47 6.78
C PRO A 13 -31.57 -16.62 8.06
N LEU A 14 -30.40 -16.05 8.34
CA LEU A 14 -30.15 -15.14 9.46
C LEU A 14 -30.07 -13.70 8.97
N LEU A 15 -30.66 -12.78 9.74
CA LEU A 15 -30.52 -11.35 9.54
C LEU A 15 -29.42 -10.77 10.45
N CYS A 16 -28.29 -10.38 9.89
CA CYS A 16 -27.30 -9.55 10.58
C CYS A 16 -27.82 -8.11 10.74
N ASP A 17 -27.17 -7.36 11.63
CA ASP A 17 -27.46 -5.96 11.86
C ASP A 17 -26.94 -5.05 10.72
N GLY A 18 -26.99 -3.74 10.98
CA GLY A 18 -26.54 -2.70 10.07
C GLY A 18 -25.23 -2.07 10.53
N ALA A 19 -24.94 -0.86 10.05
CA ALA A 19 -23.70 -0.18 10.40
C ALA A 19 -23.60 0.21 11.89
N MET A 20 -22.45 -0.09 12.48
CA MET A 20 -22.02 0.50 13.75
C MET A 20 -21.46 1.92 13.54
N GLY A 21 -20.42 2.06 12.71
CA GLY A 21 -19.67 3.32 12.54
C GLY A 21 -20.53 4.49 12.03
N THR A 22 -21.33 4.30 10.98
CA THR A 22 -22.15 5.41 10.44
C THR A 22 -23.27 5.83 11.40
N LEU A 23 -23.75 4.92 12.26
CA LEU A 23 -24.75 5.25 13.27
C LEU A 23 -24.13 6.01 14.45
N LEU A 24 -22.91 5.66 14.85
CA LEU A 24 -22.13 6.44 15.82
C LEU A 24 -21.82 7.85 15.30
N TYR A 25 -21.42 7.97 14.03
CA TYR A 25 -21.22 9.27 13.38
C TYR A 25 -22.50 10.12 13.36
N ALA A 26 -23.64 9.52 13.00
CA ALA A 26 -24.93 10.20 13.03
C ALA A 26 -25.35 10.70 14.43
N ARG A 27 -24.78 10.11 15.49
CA ARG A 27 -24.98 10.49 16.88
C ARG A 27 -23.96 11.51 17.39
N GLY A 28 -23.17 12.09 16.50
CA GLY A 28 -22.27 13.21 16.79
C GLY A 28 -20.84 12.82 17.15
N VAL A 29 -20.46 11.55 17.00
CA VAL A 29 -19.04 11.16 17.10
C VAL A 29 -18.32 11.62 15.84
N SER A 30 -17.16 12.26 15.98
CA SER A 30 -16.36 12.68 14.83
C SER A 30 -15.94 11.49 13.97
N ILE A 31 -15.87 11.70 12.65
CA ILE A 31 -15.40 10.67 11.71
C ILE A 31 -13.90 10.37 11.86
N ASP A 32 -13.14 11.30 12.44
CA ASP A 32 -11.70 11.14 12.71
C ASP A 32 -11.44 10.42 14.06
N ALA A 33 -12.48 10.13 14.84
CA ALA A 33 -12.36 9.43 16.10
C ALA A 33 -12.21 7.91 15.90
N CYS A 34 -11.49 7.25 16.80
CA CYS A 34 -11.50 5.79 16.89
C CYS A 34 -12.85 5.33 17.45
N PHE A 35 -13.69 4.68 16.63
CA PHE A 35 -14.99 4.19 17.11
C PHE A 35 -14.86 3.01 18.08
N ASP A 36 -13.81 2.19 17.94
CA ASP A 36 -13.59 1.04 18.82
C ASP A 36 -13.38 1.47 20.28
N VAL A 37 -12.66 2.58 20.53
CA VAL A 37 -12.42 3.10 21.91
C VAL A 37 -13.72 3.54 22.62
N LEU A 38 -14.81 3.72 21.89
CA LEU A 38 -16.11 4.04 22.49
C LEU A 38 -16.65 2.90 23.36
N ASN A 39 -16.16 1.66 23.17
CA ASN A 39 -16.46 0.55 24.08
C ASN A 39 -16.10 0.91 25.52
N VAL A 40 -14.98 1.60 25.71
CA VAL A 40 -14.47 2.03 27.02
C VAL A 40 -14.97 3.43 27.37
N SER A 41 -14.85 4.38 26.44
CA SER A 41 -15.07 5.80 26.73
C SER A 41 -16.54 6.22 26.71
N GLN A 42 -17.40 5.56 25.92
CA GLN A 42 -18.80 5.94 25.71
C GLN A 42 -19.74 4.72 25.58
N ALA A 43 -19.61 3.77 26.49
CA ALA A 43 -20.32 2.48 26.47
C ALA A 43 -21.83 2.57 26.18
N LYS A 44 -22.53 3.56 26.75
CA LYS A 44 -23.99 3.74 26.56
C LYS A 44 -24.37 3.99 25.10
N VAL A 45 -23.54 4.70 24.35
CA VAL A 45 -23.79 5.02 22.93
C VAL A 45 -23.67 3.74 22.09
N VAL A 46 -22.67 2.91 22.37
CA VAL A 46 -22.51 1.60 21.69
C VAL A 46 -23.66 0.66 22.05
N GLN A 47 -24.03 0.56 23.34
CA GLN A 47 -25.15 -0.26 23.79
C GLN A 47 -26.47 0.13 23.11
N SER A 48 -26.73 1.43 22.93
CA SER A 48 -27.94 1.87 22.24
C SER A 48 -27.92 1.60 20.74
N VAL A 49 -26.75 1.43 20.10
CA VAL A 49 -26.71 0.90 18.71
C VAL A 49 -27.18 -0.55 18.69
N HIS A 50 -26.58 -1.40 19.53
CA HIS A 50 -26.97 -2.81 19.60
C HIS A 50 -28.45 -2.99 19.94
N SER A 51 -28.98 -2.22 20.90
CA SER A 51 -30.36 -2.39 21.33
C SER A 51 -31.36 -2.02 20.23
N GLU A 52 -31.04 -1.00 19.42
CA GLU A 52 -31.86 -0.60 18.28
C GLU A 52 -31.87 -1.67 17.18
N TYR A 53 -30.73 -2.31 16.89
CA TYR A 53 -30.69 -3.41 15.90
C TYR A 53 -31.38 -4.68 16.39
N ILE A 54 -31.20 -5.04 17.67
CA ILE A 54 -31.96 -6.15 18.26
C ILE A 54 -33.46 -5.83 18.25
N ALA A 55 -33.87 -4.59 18.55
CA ALA A 55 -35.27 -4.19 18.47
C ALA A 55 -35.81 -4.24 17.03
N ALA A 56 -34.98 -3.89 16.05
CA ALA A 56 -35.34 -3.93 14.63
C ALA A 56 -35.50 -5.35 14.06
N GLY A 57 -35.02 -6.38 14.76
CA GLY A 57 -35.20 -7.77 14.35
C GLY A 57 -33.96 -8.50 13.89
N ALA A 58 -32.77 -7.98 14.17
CA ALA A 58 -31.52 -8.68 13.91
C ALA A 58 -31.47 -10.02 14.68
N ASP A 59 -31.04 -11.07 13.98
CA ASP A 59 -30.71 -12.39 14.51
C ASP A 59 -29.25 -12.48 14.96
N CYS A 60 -28.38 -11.64 14.38
CA CYS A 60 -26.97 -11.51 14.71
C CYS A 60 -26.62 -10.03 14.88
N ILE A 61 -25.79 -9.71 15.87
CA ILE A 61 -25.19 -8.38 16.02
C ILE A 61 -23.66 -8.49 16.04
N GLU A 62 -23.00 -7.53 15.39
CA GLU A 62 -21.55 -7.48 15.32
C GLU A 62 -20.99 -6.62 16.46
N THR A 63 -19.92 -7.07 17.12
CA THR A 63 -19.25 -6.28 18.16
C THR A 63 -18.63 -5.02 17.57
N ASN A 64 -18.60 -3.92 18.32
CA ASN A 64 -17.90 -2.70 17.91
C ASN A 64 -16.37 -2.86 18.04
N THR A 65 -15.79 -3.72 17.20
CA THR A 65 -14.38 -4.13 17.27
C THR A 65 -13.71 -4.24 15.91
N PHE A 66 -14.36 -3.79 14.83
CA PHE A 66 -13.86 -3.87 13.46
C PHE A 66 -12.39 -3.39 13.32
N GLY A 67 -12.06 -2.26 13.96
CA GLY A 67 -10.75 -1.64 13.90
C GLY A 67 -9.87 -1.89 15.12
N ALA A 68 -10.31 -2.71 16.07
CA ALA A 68 -9.69 -2.89 17.37
C ALA A 68 -8.44 -3.79 17.34
N ASN A 69 -7.57 -3.64 16.34
CA ASN A 69 -6.26 -4.29 16.27
C ASN A 69 -5.13 -3.31 16.57
N ARG A 70 -3.96 -3.86 16.92
CA ARG A 70 -2.77 -3.08 17.32
C ARG A 70 -2.37 -1.99 16.33
N PHE A 71 -2.43 -2.23 15.02
CA PHE A 71 -1.97 -1.27 14.02
C PHE A 71 -2.93 -0.09 13.87
N LYS A 72 -4.24 -0.36 13.79
CA LYS A 72 -5.26 0.70 13.73
C LYS A 72 -5.34 1.50 15.03
N LEU A 73 -5.24 0.84 16.18
CA LEU A 73 -5.22 1.51 17.48
C LEU A 73 -3.94 2.33 17.71
N ALA A 74 -2.79 1.92 17.17
CA ALA A 74 -1.53 2.66 17.27
C ALA A 74 -1.62 4.08 16.68
N VAL A 75 -2.40 4.27 15.61
CA VAL A 75 -2.63 5.59 14.99
C VAL A 75 -3.24 6.59 16.00
N HIS A 76 -3.97 6.09 16.99
CA HIS A 76 -4.61 6.87 18.05
C HIS A 76 -3.87 6.80 19.40
N GLY A 77 -2.69 6.19 19.44
CA GLY A 77 -1.93 6.02 20.69
C GLY A 77 -2.49 4.95 21.63
N LEU A 78 -3.33 4.04 21.14
CA LEU A 78 -4.07 3.03 21.92
C LEU A 78 -3.56 1.59 21.68
N ALA A 79 -2.33 1.43 21.17
CA ALA A 79 -1.77 0.12 20.82
C ALA A 79 -1.66 -0.85 22.01
N SER A 80 -1.62 -0.35 23.24
CA SER A 80 -1.61 -1.15 24.48
C SER A 80 -3.00 -1.59 24.95
N ASP A 81 -4.07 -1.01 24.39
CA ASP A 81 -5.42 -1.17 24.91
C ASP A 81 -6.26 -2.16 24.09
N VAL A 82 -5.62 -2.89 23.16
CA VAL A 82 -6.25 -3.86 22.25
C VAL A 82 -7.14 -4.82 23.03
N HIS A 83 -6.59 -5.47 24.07
CA HIS A 83 -7.33 -6.45 24.87
C HIS A 83 -8.56 -5.83 25.54
N GLN A 84 -8.38 -4.71 26.25
CA GLN A 84 -9.47 -4.06 26.99
C GLN A 84 -10.59 -3.58 26.07
N ILE A 85 -10.25 -2.96 24.93
CA ILE A 85 -11.22 -2.42 23.99
C ILE A 85 -12.08 -3.53 23.38
N ASN A 86 -11.46 -4.64 22.96
CA ASN A 86 -12.16 -5.80 22.40
C ASN A 86 -13.03 -6.48 23.45
N LEU A 87 -12.46 -6.81 24.61
CA LEU A 87 -13.17 -7.47 25.69
C LEU A 87 -14.41 -6.66 26.08
N ARG A 88 -14.27 -5.34 26.23
CA ARG A 88 -15.38 -4.46 26.56
C ARG A 88 -16.42 -4.43 25.45
N GLY A 89 -16.03 -4.38 24.18
CA GLY A 89 -16.94 -4.45 23.03
C GLY A 89 -17.85 -5.68 23.08
N VAL A 90 -17.28 -6.86 23.36
CA VAL A 90 -18.08 -8.10 23.51
C VAL A 90 -19.02 -8.02 24.70
N LYS A 91 -18.56 -7.55 25.87
CA LYS A 91 -19.40 -7.44 27.06
C LYS A 91 -20.60 -6.52 26.82
N LEU A 92 -20.41 -5.39 26.13
CA LEU A 92 -21.52 -4.48 25.82
C LEU A 92 -22.58 -5.13 24.94
N ALA A 93 -22.18 -5.82 23.86
CA ALA A 93 -23.11 -6.52 22.98
C ALA A 93 -23.91 -7.60 23.73
N ARG A 94 -23.22 -8.35 24.60
CA ARG A 94 -23.83 -9.39 25.44
C ARG A 94 -24.80 -8.82 26.48
N ASP A 95 -24.40 -7.80 27.22
CA ASP A 95 -25.24 -7.12 28.21
C ASP A 95 -26.57 -6.67 27.57
N VAL A 96 -26.52 -6.16 26.35
CA VAL A 96 -27.70 -5.75 25.59
C VAL A 96 -28.54 -6.94 25.16
N ARG A 97 -27.94 -8.01 24.60
CA ARG A 97 -28.65 -9.26 24.27
C ARG A 97 -29.40 -9.82 25.49
N GLU A 98 -28.71 -9.91 26.61
CA GLU A 98 -29.20 -10.52 27.85
C GLU A 98 -30.31 -9.67 28.48
N SER A 99 -30.17 -8.34 28.47
CA SER A 99 -31.22 -7.41 28.97
C SER A 99 -32.47 -7.37 28.09
N MET A 100 -32.33 -7.57 26.78
CA MET A 100 -33.46 -7.61 25.86
C MET A 100 -34.17 -8.97 25.81
N GLY A 101 -33.55 -10.03 26.34
CA GLY A 101 -34.16 -11.36 26.43
C GLY A 101 -34.46 -12.02 25.09
N ARG A 102 -33.84 -11.55 24.00
CA ARG A 102 -33.96 -12.17 22.66
C ARG A 102 -32.78 -13.10 22.41
N ASP A 103 -33.06 -14.23 21.77
CA ASP A 103 -32.02 -15.14 21.28
C ASP A 103 -31.34 -14.53 20.04
N VAL A 104 -30.31 -13.73 20.27
CA VAL A 104 -29.49 -13.06 19.24
C VAL A 104 -28.04 -13.54 19.37
N LEU A 105 -27.39 -13.82 18.25
CA LEU A 105 -25.99 -14.22 18.21
C LEU A 105 -25.07 -12.99 18.25
N VAL A 106 -24.02 -13.03 19.06
CA VAL A 106 -22.99 -11.97 19.11
C VAL A 106 -21.80 -12.41 18.28
N LEU A 107 -21.54 -11.69 17.18
CA LEU A 107 -20.43 -11.97 16.27
C LEU A 107 -19.24 -11.06 16.59
N GLY A 108 -18.08 -11.67 16.82
CA GLY A 108 -16.83 -10.94 17.01
C GLY A 108 -16.33 -10.37 15.70
N SER A 109 -16.48 -9.05 15.49
CA SER A 109 -16.02 -8.36 14.27
C SER A 109 -14.50 -8.17 14.28
N VAL A 110 -13.87 -8.62 13.19
CA VAL A 110 -12.44 -8.49 12.91
C VAL A 110 -12.29 -7.93 11.49
N GLY A 111 -11.80 -6.70 11.37
CA GLY A 111 -11.45 -6.08 10.09
C GLY A 111 -9.96 -6.18 9.74
N PRO A 112 -9.54 -5.64 8.57
CA PRO A 112 -8.14 -5.64 8.15
C PRO A 112 -7.26 -4.77 9.05
N LEU A 113 -5.94 -5.00 9.00
CA LEU A 113 -4.93 -4.31 9.82
C LEU A 113 -4.76 -2.83 9.44
N GLY A 114 -5.25 -2.43 8.26
CA GLY A 114 -5.11 -1.05 7.76
C GLY A 114 -3.69 -0.70 7.31
N LYS A 115 -2.85 -1.71 7.07
CA LYS A 115 -1.49 -1.61 6.53
C LYS A 115 -1.28 -2.70 5.50
N TYR A 116 -0.54 -2.41 4.44
CA TYR A 116 -0.16 -3.42 3.46
C TYR A 116 0.85 -4.41 4.05
N LEU A 117 0.68 -5.68 3.69
CA LEU A 117 1.65 -6.73 4.01
C LEU A 117 2.91 -6.58 3.16
N ALA A 118 4.05 -7.01 3.69
CA ALA A 118 5.28 -7.15 2.93
C ALA A 118 5.07 -8.15 1.77
N PRO A 119 5.69 -7.94 0.59
CA PRO A 119 6.72 -6.94 0.31
C PRO A 119 6.21 -5.56 -0.10
N LEU A 120 4.91 -5.40 -0.34
CA LEU A 120 4.33 -4.11 -0.76
C LEU A 120 4.41 -3.07 0.37
N GLY A 121 3.98 -3.46 1.57
CA GLY A 121 4.11 -2.65 2.79
C GLY A 121 5.19 -3.16 3.73
N THR A 122 5.09 -2.76 5.01
CA THR A 122 6.10 -3.05 6.03
C THR A 122 5.70 -4.16 6.99
N VAL A 123 4.42 -4.57 7.03
CA VAL A 123 3.94 -5.55 8.01
C VAL A 123 4.25 -6.97 7.53
N THR A 124 5.05 -7.69 8.30
CA THR A 124 5.36 -9.09 8.02
C THR A 124 4.18 -10.01 8.35
N ALA A 125 4.17 -11.22 7.78
CA ALA A 125 3.14 -12.21 8.08
C ALA A 125 3.08 -12.57 9.58
N ASP A 126 4.22 -12.60 10.27
CA ASP A 126 4.27 -12.92 11.70
C ASP A 126 3.72 -11.79 12.58
N GLU A 127 4.02 -10.54 12.23
CA GLU A 127 3.42 -9.37 12.88
C GLU A 127 1.90 -9.32 12.66
N ALA A 128 1.44 -9.66 11.45
CA ALA A 128 0.02 -9.77 11.14
C ALA A 128 -0.68 -10.85 12.00
N ARG A 129 -0.10 -12.06 12.06
CA ARG A 129 -0.60 -13.16 12.92
C ARG A 129 -0.63 -12.75 14.40
N ALA A 130 0.40 -12.06 14.89
CA ALA A 130 0.44 -11.60 16.28
C ALA A 130 -0.69 -10.60 16.57
N ALA A 131 -0.95 -9.65 15.67
CA ALA A 131 -2.02 -8.67 15.82
C ALA A 131 -3.42 -9.33 15.78
N PHE A 132 -3.67 -10.26 14.86
CA PHE A 132 -4.94 -10.99 14.80
C PHE A 132 -5.15 -11.90 16.03
N ARG A 133 -4.08 -12.55 16.52
CA ARG A 133 -4.13 -13.36 17.74
C ARG A 133 -4.55 -12.54 18.95
N GLU A 134 -3.89 -11.40 19.17
CA GLU A 134 -4.17 -10.49 20.30
C GLU A 134 -5.64 -10.06 20.32
N GLN A 135 -6.19 -9.69 19.15
CA GLN A 135 -7.59 -9.33 19.03
C GLN A 135 -8.52 -10.52 19.28
N ALA A 136 -8.25 -11.66 18.64
CA ALA A 136 -9.10 -12.84 18.71
C ALA A 136 -9.19 -13.44 20.14
N GLU A 137 -8.09 -13.45 20.89
CA GLU A 137 -8.06 -13.91 22.29
C GLU A 137 -8.98 -13.08 23.18
N ALA A 138 -8.97 -11.75 23.03
CA ALA A 138 -9.85 -10.86 23.79
C ALA A 138 -11.34 -11.04 23.42
N LEU A 139 -11.63 -11.29 22.13
CA LEU A 139 -12.99 -11.58 21.68
C LEU A 139 -13.50 -12.91 22.25
N LEU A 140 -12.66 -13.95 22.27
CA LEU A 140 -12.96 -15.25 22.86
C LEU A 140 -13.22 -15.16 24.36
N GLU A 141 -12.38 -14.42 25.10
CA GLU A 141 -12.57 -14.17 26.53
C GLU A 141 -13.90 -13.44 26.82
N GLY A 142 -14.29 -12.53 25.91
CA GLY A 142 -15.59 -11.87 25.95
C GLY A 142 -16.78 -12.84 25.89
N GLY A 143 -16.61 -13.94 25.16
CA GLY A 143 -17.60 -14.99 24.96
C GLY A 143 -18.55 -14.71 23.79
N ILE A 144 -17.98 -14.44 22.61
CA ILE A 144 -18.71 -14.37 21.32
C ILE A 144 -19.28 -15.73 20.91
N ASP A 145 -20.29 -15.73 20.03
CA ASP A 145 -20.91 -16.96 19.52
C ASP A 145 -20.27 -17.45 18.20
N ALA A 146 -19.68 -16.54 17.42
CA ALA A 146 -18.93 -16.80 16.21
C ALA A 146 -18.08 -15.57 15.84
N PHE A 147 -17.11 -15.73 14.93
CA PHE A 147 -16.35 -14.62 14.34
C PHE A 147 -17.00 -14.15 13.04
N VAL A 148 -16.91 -12.86 12.78
CA VAL A 148 -17.11 -12.27 11.45
C VAL A 148 -15.81 -11.54 11.06
N VAL A 149 -15.12 -12.11 10.07
CA VAL A 149 -13.87 -11.60 9.52
C VAL A 149 -14.23 -10.88 8.23
N GLU A 150 -14.30 -9.56 8.27
CA GLU A 150 -15.05 -8.77 7.29
C GLU A 150 -14.26 -7.62 6.67
N THR A 151 -14.71 -7.18 5.48
CA THR A 151 -14.17 -6.03 4.75
C THR A 151 -12.69 -6.15 4.37
N PHE A 152 -12.19 -7.38 4.20
CA PHE A 152 -10.83 -7.59 3.67
C PHE A 152 -10.80 -7.36 2.16
N SER A 153 -9.68 -6.83 1.67
CA SER A 153 -9.43 -6.62 0.24
C SER A 153 -8.34 -7.53 -0.33
N ASP A 154 -7.50 -8.09 0.55
CA ASP A 154 -6.39 -8.98 0.20
C ASP A 154 -6.67 -10.41 0.72
N LEU A 155 -6.60 -11.40 -0.18
CA LEU A 155 -6.80 -12.81 0.14
C LEU A 155 -5.73 -13.38 1.08
N THR A 156 -4.51 -12.85 1.02
CA THR A 156 -3.40 -13.26 1.88
C THR A 156 -3.64 -12.76 3.29
N GLU A 157 -4.08 -11.51 3.46
CA GLU A 157 -4.36 -10.93 4.77
C GLU A 157 -5.52 -11.64 5.48
N ILE A 158 -6.63 -11.91 4.77
CA ILE A 158 -7.76 -12.62 5.36
C ILE A 158 -7.41 -14.08 5.69
N ALA A 159 -6.59 -14.75 4.87
CA ALA A 159 -6.10 -16.09 5.18
C ALA A 159 -5.30 -16.11 6.48
N LEU A 160 -4.38 -15.16 6.68
CA LEU A 160 -3.63 -15.04 7.93
C LEU A 160 -4.55 -14.83 9.14
N ALA A 161 -5.60 -14.01 9.00
CA ALA A 161 -6.58 -13.81 10.07
C ALA A 161 -7.33 -15.11 10.41
N ILE A 162 -7.88 -15.79 9.38
CA ILE A 162 -8.65 -17.03 9.55
C ILE A 162 -7.79 -18.15 10.14
N GLU A 163 -6.61 -18.39 9.58
CA GLU A 163 -5.67 -19.40 10.07
C GLU A 163 -5.28 -19.13 11.53
N THR A 164 -5.00 -17.87 11.87
CA THR A 164 -4.65 -17.48 13.25
C THR A 164 -5.81 -17.77 14.21
N ILE A 165 -7.02 -17.32 13.88
CA ILE A 165 -8.22 -17.57 14.69
C ILE A 165 -8.43 -19.08 14.85
N ARG A 166 -8.25 -19.85 13.78
CA ARG A 166 -8.46 -21.30 13.79
C ARG A 166 -7.45 -22.04 14.68
N THR A 167 -6.26 -21.48 14.94
CA THR A 167 -5.34 -22.03 15.95
C THR A 167 -5.82 -21.87 17.39
N LEU A 168 -6.78 -20.98 17.64
CA LEU A 168 -7.27 -20.63 18.98
C LEU A 168 -8.60 -21.32 19.32
N THR A 169 -9.42 -21.66 18.32
CA THR A 169 -10.81 -22.05 18.55
C THR A 169 -11.47 -22.75 17.36
N ASP A 170 -12.49 -23.55 17.66
CA ASP A 170 -13.38 -24.18 16.67
C ASP A 170 -14.66 -23.37 16.42
N LEU A 171 -14.83 -22.18 17.03
CA LEU A 171 -16.02 -21.36 16.79
C LEU A 171 -16.21 -21.05 15.29
N PRO A 172 -17.47 -20.95 14.81
CA PRO A 172 -17.75 -20.62 13.41
C PRO A 172 -17.10 -19.29 12.99
N ILE A 173 -16.61 -19.24 11.76
CA ILE A 173 -16.10 -18.02 11.12
C ILE A 173 -16.97 -17.72 9.91
N VAL A 174 -17.51 -16.50 9.85
CA VAL A 174 -18.07 -15.89 8.63
C VAL A 174 -16.96 -15.04 8.02
N ALA A 175 -16.58 -15.30 6.77
CA ALA A 175 -15.52 -14.56 6.08
C ALA A 175 -16.08 -13.74 4.91
N GLN A 176 -15.80 -12.45 4.88
CA GLN A 176 -16.32 -11.53 3.86
C GLN A 176 -15.22 -10.65 3.27
N MET A 177 -15.27 -10.49 1.95
CA MET A 177 -14.40 -9.57 1.22
C MET A 177 -15.14 -8.37 0.66
N ALA A 178 -14.42 -7.28 0.47
CA ALA A 178 -14.89 -6.05 -0.12
C ALA A 178 -14.60 -6.00 -1.62
N PHE A 179 -15.60 -5.63 -2.42
CA PHE A 179 -15.54 -5.54 -3.88
C PHE A 179 -15.77 -4.10 -4.36
N THR A 180 -15.15 -3.73 -5.47
CA THR A 180 -15.36 -2.47 -6.18
C THR A 180 -16.67 -2.51 -6.98
N ASP A 181 -17.03 -1.39 -7.59
CA ASP A 181 -18.16 -1.29 -8.52
C ASP A 181 -17.96 -2.07 -9.82
N GLU A 182 -16.71 -2.43 -10.13
CA GLU A 182 -16.33 -3.33 -11.23
C GLU A 182 -16.53 -4.83 -10.88
N GLY A 183 -16.91 -5.15 -9.64
CA GLY A 183 -17.19 -6.53 -9.22
C GLY A 183 -15.95 -7.37 -8.91
N VAL A 184 -14.77 -6.75 -8.77
CA VAL A 184 -13.52 -7.38 -8.30
C VAL A 184 -13.12 -6.84 -6.92
N THR A 185 -12.28 -7.54 -6.17
CA THR A 185 -11.71 -6.96 -4.94
C THR A 185 -10.78 -5.79 -5.28
N PHE A 186 -10.42 -4.95 -4.30
CA PHE A 186 -9.42 -3.89 -4.55
C PHE A 186 -8.05 -4.43 -4.96
N ALA A 187 -7.79 -5.73 -4.74
CA ALA A 187 -6.63 -6.46 -5.23
C ALA A 187 -6.87 -7.21 -6.56
N GLY A 188 -7.90 -6.83 -7.32
CA GLY A 188 -8.22 -7.37 -8.64
C GLY A 188 -8.73 -8.81 -8.67
N ARG A 189 -9.21 -9.35 -7.54
CA ARG A 189 -9.64 -10.75 -7.47
C ARG A 189 -11.11 -10.91 -7.82
N SER A 190 -11.40 -11.90 -8.66
CA SER A 190 -12.77 -12.21 -9.07
C SER A 190 -13.59 -12.83 -7.92
N PRO A 191 -14.93 -12.68 -7.90
CA PRO A 191 -15.78 -13.32 -6.88
C PRO A 191 -15.62 -14.84 -6.82
N ALA A 192 -15.42 -15.49 -7.99
CA ALA A 192 -15.22 -16.93 -8.09
C ALA A 192 -13.91 -17.37 -7.42
N GLU A 193 -12.81 -16.62 -7.62
CA GLU A 193 -11.53 -16.87 -6.95
C GLU A 193 -11.67 -16.72 -5.43
N VAL A 194 -12.29 -15.62 -4.99
CA VAL A 194 -12.53 -15.36 -3.56
C VAL A 194 -13.34 -16.48 -2.91
N ALA A 195 -14.46 -16.89 -3.52
CA ALA A 195 -15.30 -17.95 -3.00
C ALA A 195 -14.55 -19.28 -2.87
N ARG A 196 -13.70 -19.62 -3.86
CA ARG A 196 -12.88 -20.82 -3.83
C ARG A 196 -11.87 -20.80 -2.69
N THR A 197 -11.12 -19.70 -2.54
CA THR A 197 -10.11 -19.56 -1.49
C THR A 197 -10.73 -19.58 -0.10
N LEU A 198 -11.81 -18.84 0.14
CA LEU A 198 -12.47 -18.82 1.44
C LEU A 198 -13.04 -20.20 1.82
N ARG A 199 -13.62 -20.93 0.85
CA ARG A 199 -14.08 -22.30 1.06
C ARG A 199 -12.94 -23.22 1.48
N GLU A 200 -11.78 -23.11 0.84
CA GLU A 200 -10.58 -23.92 1.15
C GLU A 200 -10.02 -23.64 2.55
N LEU A 201 -10.25 -22.43 3.09
CA LEU A 201 -9.90 -22.08 4.46
C LEU A 201 -10.87 -22.64 5.52
N GLY A 202 -11.91 -23.38 5.12
CA GLY A 202 -12.81 -24.07 6.06
C GLY A 202 -13.71 -23.16 6.88
N VAL A 203 -14.10 -22.01 6.32
CA VAL A 203 -15.02 -21.07 6.98
C VAL A 203 -16.45 -21.60 6.98
N ARG A 204 -17.27 -21.14 7.93
CA ARG A 204 -18.65 -21.62 8.08
C ARG A 204 -19.64 -20.91 7.15
N ALA A 205 -19.34 -19.67 6.78
CA ALA A 205 -20.02 -18.96 5.72
C ALA A 205 -19.01 -18.04 5.04
N LEU A 206 -19.21 -17.78 3.75
CA LEU A 206 -18.35 -16.90 2.95
C LEU A 206 -19.20 -15.89 2.19
N GLY A 207 -18.65 -14.74 1.84
CA GLY A 207 -19.37 -13.78 1.01
C GLY A 207 -18.71 -12.42 0.90
N ALA A 208 -19.54 -11.38 0.89
CA ALA A 208 -19.12 -10.02 0.59
C ALA A 208 -19.89 -9.00 1.43
N ASN A 209 -19.20 -7.94 1.82
CA ASN A 209 -19.79 -6.82 2.54
C ASN A 209 -19.14 -5.49 2.13
N CYS A 210 -19.81 -4.39 2.48
CA CYS A 210 -19.31 -3.02 2.31
C CYS A 210 -19.06 -2.62 0.84
N SER A 211 -18.35 -1.49 0.67
CA SER A 211 -17.91 -0.81 -0.57
C SER A 211 -19.02 -0.36 -1.53
N VAL A 212 -19.92 -1.25 -1.91
CA VAL A 212 -20.94 -1.03 -2.95
C VAL A 212 -22.34 -1.32 -2.43
N GLY A 213 -23.34 -0.90 -3.20
CA GLY A 213 -24.76 -1.06 -2.87
C GLY A 213 -25.32 -2.46 -3.16
N SER A 214 -26.61 -2.64 -2.86
CA SER A 214 -27.29 -3.95 -2.94
C SER A 214 -27.33 -4.58 -4.33
N SER A 215 -27.34 -3.79 -5.40
CA SER A 215 -27.34 -4.32 -6.78
C SER A 215 -26.01 -5.00 -7.12
N THR A 216 -24.90 -4.30 -6.91
CA THR A 216 -23.56 -4.83 -7.23
C THR A 216 -23.23 -6.04 -6.36
N LEU A 217 -23.55 -6.00 -5.05
CA LEU A 217 -23.32 -7.18 -4.20
C LEU A 217 -24.25 -8.35 -4.49
N TYR A 218 -25.41 -8.12 -5.11
CA TYR A 218 -26.23 -9.21 -5.63
C TYR A 218 -25.56 -9.89 -6.83
N GLU A 219 -24.94 -9.12 -7.74
CA GLU A 219 -24.17 -9.69 -8.86
C GLU A 219 -22.94 -10.48 -8.36
N VAL A 220 -22.23 -9.94 -7.36
CA VAL A 220 -21.13 -10.65 -6.69
C VAL A 220 -21.62 -11.96 -6.07
N LEU A 221 -22.76 -11.97 -5.37
CA LEU A 221 -23.37 -13.18 -4.81
C LEU A 221 -23.61 -14.24 -5.89
N GLU A 222 -24.22 -13.86 -7.01
CA GLU A 222 -24.49 -14.78 -8.13
C GLU A 222 -23.19 -15.37 -8.70
N ALA A 223 -22.14 -14.57 -8.80
CA ALA A 223 -20.82 -15.02 -9.26
C ALA A 223 -20.09 -15.92 -8.26
N MET A 224 -20.28 -15.71 -6.95
CA MET A 224 -19.70 -16.56 -5.89
C MET A 224 -20.40 -17.90 -5.75
N GLY A 225 -21.73 -17.95 -5.98
CA GLY A 225 -22.58 -19.10 -5.69
C GLY A 225 -22.08 -20.45 -6.24
N PRO A 226 -21.69 -20.56 -7.52
CA PRO A 226 -21.19 -21.80 -8.09
C PRO A 226 -19.93 -22.35 -7.39
N GLU A 227 -19.06 -21.45 -6.91
CA GLU A 227 -17.81 -21.81 -6.24
C GLU A 227 -17.99 -22.02 -4.73
N ALA A 228 -19.03 -21.42 -4.12
CA ALA A 228 -19.35 -21.63 -2.71
C ALA A 228 -19.78 -23.08 -2.40
N ARG A 229 -20.36 -23.79 -3.39
CA ARG A 229 -20.88 -25.16 -3.27
C ARG A 229 -21.88 -25.28 -2.12
N ASP A 230 -21.49 -25.95 -1.04
CA ASP A 230 -22.28 -26.22 0.16
C ASP A 230 -22.02 -25.21 1.29
N VAL A 231 -21.04 -24.32 1.14
CA VAL A 231 -20.76 -23.27 2.13
C VAL A 231 -21.81 -22.15 1.99
N PRO A 232 -22.56 -21.83 3.06
CA PRO A 232 -23.54 -20.75 3.07
C PRO A 232 -22.97 -19.38 2.66
N LEU A 233 -23.74 -18.63 1.88
CA LEU A 233 -23.37 -17.29 1.42
C LEU A 233 -23.85 -16.19 2.40
N ALA A 234 -23.00 -15.20 2.66
CA ALA A 234 -23.24 -14.07 3.57
C ALA A 234 -23.04 -12.71 2.89
N ILE A 235 -24.11 -11.92 2.72
CA ILE A 235 -24.07 -10.67 1.95
C ILE A 235 -24.60 -9.48 2.75
N GLN A 236 -23.77 -8.45 2.92
CA GLN A 236 -24.09 -7.23 3.71
C GLN A 236 -23.69 -5.95 2.93
N PRO A 237 -24.53 -5.48 2.00
CA PRO A 237 -24.22 -4.32 1.17
C PRO A 237 -24.28 -2.99 1.94
N ASN A 238 -23.68 -1.94 1.39
CA ASN A 238 -23.92 -0.57 1.86
C ASN A 238 -25.34 -0.11 1.50
N ALA A 239 -25.84 0.91 2.20
CA ALA A 239 -27.07 1.63 1.84
C ALA A 239 -26.84 2.59 0.65
N GLY A 240 -26.31 2.05 -0.45
CA GLY A 240 -25.90 2.79 -1.64
C GLY A 240 -24.45 3.26 -1.57
N LEU A 241 -24.02 4.00 -2.59
CA LEU A 241 -22.71 4.63 -2.59
C LEU A 241 -22.72 5.86 -1.67
N PRO A 242 -21.59 6.19 -1.02
CA PRO A 242 -21.49 7.37 -0.18
C PRO A 242 -21.60 8.65 -1.03
N HIS A 243 -22.53 9.52 -0.67
CA HIS A 243 -22.66 10.87 -1.23
C HIS A 243 -22.24 11.90 -0.20
N ARG A 244 -21.35 12.81 -0.57
CA ARG A 244 -20.99 13.96 0.27
C ARG A 244 -22.01 15.08 0.05
N ILE A 245 -22.76 15.44 1.09
CA ILE A 245 -23.68 16.58 1.10
C ILE A 245 -23.18 17.55 2.17
N GLY A 246 -22.51 18.63 1.74
CA GLY A 246 -21.74 19.51 2.63
C GLY A 246 -20.55 18.78 3.26
N GLU A 247 -20.40 18.87 4.58
CA GLU A 247 -19.36 18.14 5.34
C GLU A 247 -19.79 16.72 5.77
N ARG A 248 -21.03 16.32 5.48
CA ARG A 248 -21.58 15.03 5.92
C ARG A 248 -21.50 13.98 4.81
N LEU A 249 -21.10 12.78 5.20
CA LEU A 249 -21.21 11.57 4.38
C LEU A 249 -22.62 10.99 4.55
N MET A 250 -23.37 10.88 3.46
CA MET A 250 -24.74 10.37 3.45
C MET A 250 -24.88 9.15 2.54
N TYR A 251 -25.68 8.19 2.99
CA TYR A 251 -26.07 7.01 2.23
C TYR A 251 -27.56 7.13 1.93
N LEU A 252 -27.93 7.02 0.65
CA LEU A 252 -29.24 7.46 0.15
C LEU A 252 -30.17 6.29 -0.23
N SER A 253 -29.71 5.04 -0.12
CA SER A 253 -30.58 3.89 -0.38
C SER A 253 -31.70 3.83 0.67
N SER A 254 -32.90 3.46 0.22
CA SER A 254 -34.07 3.40 1.10
C SER A 254 -34.19 2.04 1.79
N PRO A 255 -34.83 1.97 2.98
CA PRO A 255 -35.18 0.71 3.63
C PRO A 255 -35.93 -0.27 2.73
N GLY A 256 -36.87 0.22 1.91
CA GLY A 256 -37.65 -0.62 1.01
C GLY A 256 -36.81 -1.24 -0.09
N TYR A 257 -35.88 -0.48 -0.69
CA TYR A 257 -34.98 -0.98 -1.73
C TYR A 257 -34.04 -2.06 -1.19
N MET A 258 -33.41 -1.82 -0.04
CA MET A 258 -32.53 -2.83 0.56
C MET A 258 -33.30 -4.09 1.01
N ALA A 259 -34.53 -3.94 1.48
CA ALA A 259 -35.38 -5.08 1.85
C ALA A 259 -35.78 -5.94 0.64
N ASP A 260 -36.09 -5.32 -0.51
CA ASP A 260 -36.34 -6.03 -1.76
C ASP A 260 -35.13 -6.86 -2.17
N TYR A 261 -33.94 -6.25 -2.18
CA TYR A 261 -32.69 -6.96 -2.48
C TYR A 261 -32.34 -8.04 -1.47
N ALA A 262 -32.58 -7.86 -0.17
CA ALA A 262 -32.39 -8.91 0.82
C ALA A 262 -33.25 -10.15 0.49
N GLY A 263 -34.49 -9.94 0.02
CA GLY A 263 -35.34 -11.01 -0.49
C GLY A 263 -34.74 -11.71 -1.70
N ARG A 264 -34.26 -10.95 -2.69
CA ARG A 264 -33.61 -11.50 -3.89
C ARG A 264 -32.34 -12.29 -3.56
N MET A 265 -31.52 -11.77 -2.64
CA MET A 265 -30.30 -12.44 -2.19
C MET A 265 -30.61 -13.79 -1.55
N ILE A 266 -31.67 -13.89 -0.74
CA ILE A 266 -32.12 -15.17 -0.18
C ILE A 266 -32.60 -16.12 -1.29
N ASP A 267 -33.36 -15.62 -2.26
CA ASP A 267 -33.80 -16.43 -3.42
C ASP A 267 -32.61 -16.95 -4.24
N ALA A 268 -31.53 -16.16 -4.32
CA ALA A 268 -30.28 -16.53 -4.96
C ALA A 268 -29.36 -17.43 -4.10
N GLY A 269 -29.80 -17.81 -2.90
CA GLY A 269 -29.11 -18.78 -2.04
C GLY A 269 -28.34 -18.20 -0.86
N ALA A 270 -28.40 -16.87 -0.62
CA ALA A 270 -27.84 -16.28 0.58
C ALA A 270 -28.54 -16.83 1.84
N ARG A 271 -27.74 -17.15 2.86
CA ARG A 271 -28.21 -17.65 4.16
C ARG A 271 -27.96 -16.67 5.29
N ILE A 272 -27.12 -15.66 5.04
CA ILE A 272 -26.91 -14.54 5.95
C ILE A 272 -27.05 -13.27 5.12
N VAL A 273 -27.95 -12.39 5.53
CA VAL A 273 -28.16 -11.07 4.91
C VAL A 273 -28.17 -10.01 5.99
N GLY A 274 -27.80 -8.79 5.67
CA GLY A 274 -27.84 -7.65 6.60
C GLY A 274 -27.46 -6.38 5.86
N GLY A 275 -26.77 -5.46 6.52
CA GLY A 275 -26.14 -4.35 5.81
C GLY A 275 -24.89 -3.81 6.48
N CYS A 276 -24.10 -3.08 5.70
CA CYS A 276 -22.89 -2.43 6.15
C CYS A 276 -23.14 -0.90 6.21
N CYS A 277 -22.18 -0.06 5.78
CA CYS A 277 -22.23 1.40 5.92
C CYS A 277 -23.55 2.02 5.42
N GLY A 278 -24.10 2.92 6.23
CA GLY A 278 -25.35 3.62 5.94
C GLY A 278 -26.63 2.85 6.28
N THR A 279 -26.54 1.53 6.51
CA THR A 279 -27.69 0.72 6.93
C THR A 279 -28.07 1.08 8.35
N THR A 280 -29.36 1.30 8.59
CA THR A 280 -29.91 1.76 9.89
C THR A 280 -30.91 0.74 10.46
N PRO A 281 -31.35 0.88 11.72
CA PRO A 281 -32.40 0.02 12.28
C PRO A 281 -33.70 0.00 11.44
N GLN A 282 -34.01 1.08 10.72
CA GLN A 282 -35.16 1.11 9.81
C GLN A 282 -34.99 0.17 8.61
N HIS A 283 -33.76 0.05 8.08
CA HIS A 283 -33.43 -0.90 7.01
C HIS A 283 -33.55 -2.33 7.51
N ILE A 284 -32.97 -2.64 8.68
CA ILE A 284 -33.04 -3.97 9.29
C ILE A 284 -34.49 -4.38 9.58
N ALA A 285 -35.32 -3.46 10.10
CA ALA A 285 -36.75 -3.73 10.31
C ALA A 285 -37.51 -3.98 8.99
N ALA A 286 -37.15 -3.28 7.91
CA ALA A 286 -37.74 -3.53 6.60
C ALA A 286 -37.33 -4.91 6.04
N MET A 287 -36.04 -5.28 6.15
CA MET A 287 -35.53 -6.60 5.77
C MET A 287 -36.20 -7.71 6.59
N ARG A 288 -36.32 -7.56 7.90
CA ARG A 288 -36.98 -8.53 8.80
C ARG A 288 -38.40 -8.86 8.34
N ARG A 289 -39.20 -7.87 7.96
CA ARG A 289 -40.57 -8.08 7.42
C ARG A 289 -40.56 -8.95 6.15
N VAL A 290 -39.58 -8.74 5.26
CA VAL A 290 -39.43 -9.55 4.04
C VAL A 290 -39.05 -11.00 4.39
N LEU A 291 -38.12 -11.19 5.34
CA LEU A 291 -37.71 -12.52 5.79
C LEU A 291 -38.84 -13.28 6.50
N ASP A 292 -39.61 -12.61 7.36
CA ASP A 292 -40.77 -13.19 8.05
C ASP A 292 -41.87 -13.62 7.06
N ALA A 293 -42.12 -12.81 6.03
CA ALA A 293 -43.07 -13.14 4.98
C ALA A 293 -42.64 -14.35 4.13
N ARG A 294 -41.35 -14.73 4.17
CA ARG A 294 -40.74 -15.81 3.39
C ARG A 294 -40.50 -17.10 4.18
N ALA A 295 -40.69 -17.11 5.51
CA ALA A 295 -40.50 -18.33 6.32
C ALA A 295 -41.50 -19.44 5.89
N PRO A 296 -41.11 -20.72 5.78
CA PRO A 296 -41.78 -21.63 4.86
C PRO A 296 -43.14 -22.15 5.32
N ALA A 297 -44.12 -22.07 4.43
CA ALA A 297 -45.01 -23.20 4.13
C ALA A 297 -44.43 -23.96 2.91
N SER A 298 -43.79 -25.10 3.17
CA SER A 298 -43.28 -26.11 2.21
C SER A 298 -42.06 -25.74 1.33
N LYS A 299 -41.18 -26.74 1.18
CA LYS A 299 -39.91 -26.73 0.44
C LYS A 299 -40.14 -26.47 -1.06
N ALA A 300 -39.56 -25.41 -1.61
CA ALA A 300 -39.35 -25.29 -3.05
C ALA A 300 -37.97 -25.86 -3.42
N GLU A 301 -37.92 -26.69 -4.45
CA GLU A 301 -36.68 -27.16 -5.06
C GLU A 301 -35.95 -26.00 -5.77
N PRO A 302 -34.60 -25.98 -5.77
CA PRO A 302 -33.84 -24.95 -6.45
C PRO A 302 -34.10 -25.00 -7.97
N ARG A 303 -34.47 -23.85 -8.55
CA ARG A 303 -34.56 -23.69 -10.00
C ARG A 303 -33.16 -23.56 -10.60
N PRO A 304 -32.91 -24.10 -11.81
CA PRO A 304 -31.63 -23.93 -12.49
C PRO A 304 -31.45 -22.46 -12.87
N THR A 305 -30.34 -21.87 -12.42
CA THR A 305 -29.87 -20.54 -12.79
C THR A 305 -29.50 -20.53 -14.27
N SER A 306 -30.12 -19.62 -15.01
CA SER A 306 -29.69 -19.24 -16.36
C SER A 306 -28.29 -18.66 -16.25
N ALA A 307 -27.30 -19.30 -16.85
CA ALA A 307 -25.97 -18.75 -17.00
C ALA A 307 -26.05 -17.44 -17.79
N ALA A 308 -26.07 -16.31 -17.09
CA ALA A 308 -25.72 -15.04 -17.68
C ALA A 308 -24.28 -15.19 -18.19
N ARG A 309 -24.11 -15.07 -19.51
CA ARG A 309 -22.77 -14.98 -20.09
C ARG A 309 -22.12 -13.76 -19.46
N VAL A 310 -21.10 -14.01 -18.64
CA VAL A 310 -20.08 -13.02 -18.33
C VAL A 310 -19.57 -12.54 -19.68
N ILE A 311 -19.95 -11.32 -20.06
CA ILE A 311 -19.21 -10.62 -21.08
C ILE A 311 -17.90 -10.29 -20.37
N GLU A 312 -16.90 -11.15 -20.56
CA GLU A 312 -15.52 -10.70 -20.41
C GLU A 312 -15.45 -9.44 -21.24
N ALA A 313 -15.24 -8.30 -20.58
CA ALA A 313 -14.71 -7.13 -21.25
C ALA A 313 -13.34 -7.56 -21.77
N LEU A 314 -13.34 -8.15 -22.96
CA LEU A 314 -12.14 -8.29 -23.77
C LEU A 314 -11.73 -6.86 -24.07
N GLU A 315 -10.87 -6.31 -23.19
CA GLU A 315 -10.06 -5.16 -23.53
C GLU A 315 -9.47 -5.47 -24.90
N THR A 316 -9.89 -4.68 -25.89
CA THR A 316 -9.39 -4.82 -27.24
C THR A 316 -7.88 -4.63 -27.12
N PRO A 317 -7.04 -5.60 -27.53
CA PRO A 317 -5.60 -5.44 -27.41
C PRO A 317 -5.24 -4.16 -28.15
N GLY A 318 -4.74 -3.17 -27.41
CA GLY A 318 -4.02 -2.06 -27.99
C GLY A 318 -2.98 -2.59 -28.97
N LEU A 319 -2.66 -1.76 -29.97
CA LEU A 319 -1.53 -2.04 -30.86
C LEU A 319 -0.27 -2.18 -30.00
N ARG A 320 0.09 -3.43 -29.66
CA ARG A 320 1.26 -3.76 -28.86
C ARG A 320 2.49 -3.11 -29.48
N THR A 321 2.99 -2.06 -28.84
CA THR A 321 4.28 -1.46 -29.22
C THR A 321 5.31 -1.87 -28.19
N THR A 322 6.12 -2.88 -28.50
CA THR A 322 7.33 -3.15 -27.70
C THR A 322 8.28 -1.97 -27.88
N LEU A 323 8.28 -1.04 -26.93
CA LEU A 323 9.20 0.09 -26.93
C LEU A 323 10.65 -0.41 -26.79
N ALA A 324 11.57 0.18 -27.55
CA ALA A 324 12.99 -0.15 -27.42
C ALA A 324 13.51 0.14 -25.99
N PRO A 325 14.53 -0.59 -25.49
CA PRO A 325 15.16 -0.27 -24.22
C PRO A 325 15.70 1.17 -24.18
N THR A 326 15.75 1.77 -22.98
CA THR A 326 16.28 3.12 -22.78
C THR A 326 17.79 3.20 -23.10
N LEU A 327 18.35 4.40 -23.23
CA LEU A 327 19.80 4.54 -23.48
C LEU A 327 20.60 3.97 -22.30
N LEU A 328 20.20 4.29 -21.06
CA LEU A 328 20.79 3.70 -19.86
C LEU A 328 20.72 2.16 -19.90
N GLY A 329 19.53 1.59 -20.14
CA GLY A 329 19.34 0.15 -20.20
C GLY A 329 20.25 -0.52 -21.25
N ARG A 330 20.32 0.04 -22.46
CA ARG A 330 21.21 -0.46 -23.52
C ARG A 330 22.69 -0.39 -23.13
N LYS A 331 23.14 0.72 -22.53
CA LYS A 331 24.54 0.88 -22.11
C LYS A 331 24.93 -0.14 -21.04
N LEU A 332 24.07 -0.33 -20.03
CA LEU A 332 24.29 -1.31 -18.96
C LEU A 332 24.35 -2.73 -19.50
N GLU A 333 23.44 -3.10 -20.41
CA GLU A 333 23.43 -4.42 -21.06
C GLU A 333 24.69 -4.65 -21.91
N GLN A 334 25.13 -3.62 -22.64
CA GLN A 334 26.35 -3.65 -23.45
C GLN A 334 27.64 -3.51 -22.61
N ARG A 335 27.54 -3.38 -21.29
CA ARG A 335 28.66 -3.11 -20.38
C ARG A 335 29.50 -1.91 -20.81
N SER A 336 28.85 -0.92 -21.43
CA SER A 336 29.46 0.36 -21.76
C SER A 336 29.55 1.22 -20.51
N PHE A 337 30.69 1.89 -20.31
CA PHE A 337 30.87 2.78 -19.16
C PHE A 337 29.83 3.90 -19.19
N VAL A 338 29.03 3.99 -18.13
CA VAL A 338 27.98 5.00 -17.98
C VAL A 338 28.52 6.20 -17.21
N VAL A 339 28.21 7.39 -17.72
CA VAL A 339 28.38 8.64 -16.98
C VAL A 339 27.00 9.26 -16.85
N SER A 340 26.61 9.55 -15.63
CA SER A 340 25.42 10.33 -15.34
C SER A 340 25.74 11.47 -14.38
N VAL A 341 25.03 12.58 -14.50
CA VAL A 341 25.29 13.78 -13.70
C VAL A 341 24.02 14.26 -13.04
N GLU A 342 24.11 14.58 -11.74
CA GLU A 342 23.01 15.06 -10.93
C GLU A 342 22.60 16.50 -11.25
N LEU A 343 21.30 16.69 -11.38
CA LEU A 343 20.63 17.96 -11.55
C LEU A 343 19.53 18.11 -10.49
N ASP A 344 19.77 18.97 -9.51
CA ASP A 344 18.76 19.32 -8.51
C ASP A 344 17.69 20.25 -9.10
N PRO A 345 16.40 19.91 -8.96
CA PRO A 345 15.34 20.84 -9.35
C PRO A 345 15.43 22.18 -8.60
N PRO A 346 14.98 23.27 -9.23
CA PRO A 346 14.98 24.58 -8.61
C PRO A 346 14.02 24.65 -7.42
N ARG A 347 14.28 25.60 -6.50
CA ARG A 347 13.31 25.97 -5.44
C ARG A 347 12.08 26.68 -6.01
N GLY A 348 12.26 27.44 -7.09
CA GLY A 348 11.19 28.17 -7.78
C GLY A 348 10.78 27.50 -9.09
N HIS A 349 10.06 28.24 -9.94
CA HIS A 349 9.56 27.75 -11.22
C HIS A 349 10.56 27.91 -12.40
N THR A 350 11.71 28.51 -12.15
CA THR A 350 12.72 28.92 -13.16
C THR A 350 13.77 27.81 -13.34
N VAL A 351 13.88 27.26 -14.56
CA VAL A 351 14.74 26.10 -14.89
C VAL A 351 15.98 26.46 -15.72
N GLU A 352 16.14 27.72 -16.11
CA GLU A 352 17.11 28.20 -17.10
C GLU A 352 18.55 27.87 -16.68
N LYS A 353 18.90 28.09 -15.42
CA LYS A 353 20.23 27.75 -14.88
C LYS A 353 20.50 26.24 -14.95
N LEU A 354 19.48 25.44 -14.64
CA LEU A 354 19.56 23.98 -14.66
C LEU A 354 19.76 23.47 -16.10
N VAL A 355 18.98 23.99 -17.04
CA VAL A 355 19.07 23.70 -18.48
C VAL A 355 20.42 24.12 -19.05
N GLN A 356 20.94 25.29 -18.69
CA GLN A 356 22.28 25.74 -19.10
C GLN A 356 23.38 24.78 -18.61
N GLY A 357 23.27 24.33 -17.35
CA GLY A 357 24.13 23.29 -16.80
C GLY A 357 24.09 21.99 -17.60
N ALA A 358 22.89 21.47 -17.89
CA ALA A 358 22.71 20.28 -18.72
C ALA A 358 23.29 20.44 -20.14
N LYS A 359 23.14 21.62 -20.76
CA LYS A 359 23.75 21.89 -22.09
C LYS A 359 25.27 21.84 -22.05
N LEU A 360 25.89 22.46 -21.04
CA LEU A 360 27.34 22.38 -20.81
C LEU A 360 27.81 20.92 -20.66
N LEU A 361 27.09 20.13 -19.87
CA LEU A 361 27.40 18.71 -19.67
C LEU A 361 27.26 17.91 -20.97
N LYS A 362 26.23 18.19 -21.77
CA LYS A 362 26.04 17.57 -23.08
C LYS A 362 27.21 17.87 -24.03
N GLU A 363 27.66 19.12 -24.10
CA GLU A 363 28.84 19.52 -24.88
C GLU A 363 30.11 18.80 -24.40
N ARG A 364 30.12 18.36 -23.14
CA ARG A 364 31.21 17.57 -22.57
C ARG A 364 31.11 16.07 -22.81
N GLY A 365 30.04 15.60 -23.45
CA GLY A 365 29.84 14.19 -23.81
C GLY A 365 28.94 13.42 -22.83
N VAL A 366 28.28 14.11 -21.89
CA VAL A 366 27.26 13.49 -21.04
C VAL A 366 26.02 13.20 -21.88
N GLU A 367 25.48 11.98 -21.75
CA GLU A 367 24.29 11.53 -22.48
C GLU A 367 23.09 11.28 -21.55
N ILE A 368 23.35 11.09 -20.25
CA ILE A 368 22.35 10.74 -19.24
C ILE A 368 22.51 11.72 -18.07
N VAL A 369 21.40 12.22 -17.55
CA VAL A 369 21.38 13.06 -16.34
C VAL A 369 20.37 12.53 -15.32
N ASP A 370 20.73 12.63 -14.05
CA ASP A 370 19.86 12.33 -12.92
C ASP A 370 19.08 13.58 -12.52
N ILE A 371 17.75 13.48 -12.39
CA ILE A 371 16.93 14.54 -11.82
C ILE A 371 16.46 14.10 -10.44
N ASN A 372 16.87 14.82 -9.40
CA ASN A 372 16.54 14.51 -8.00
C ASN A 372 15.09 14.85 -7.63
N ASP A 373 14.51 14.14 -6.66
CA ASP A 373 13.13 14.39 -6.16
C ASP A 373 13.14 14.96 -4.72
N GLY A 374 13.50 16.23 -4.60
CA GLY A 374 13.42 16.98 -3.35
C GLY A 374 14.40 16.48 -2.26
N SER A 375 15.70 16.49 -2.56
CA SER A 375 16.78 16.07 -1.65
C SER A 375 16.69 16.76 -0.29
N LEU A 376 16.98 16.02 0.79
CA LEU A 376 16.89 16.47 2.19
C LEU A 376 15.49 16.87 2.65
N GLY A 377 14.44 16.34 2.00
CA GLY A 377 13.05 16.62 2.39
C GLY A 377 12.62 18.08 2.18
N ARG A 378 13.27 18.79 1.25
CA ARG A 378 13.01 20.21 0.98
C ARG A 378 12.11 20.39 -0.24
N VAL A 379 11.27 21.44 -0.20
CA VAL A 379 10.40 21.80 -1.33
C VAL A 379 11.25 22.21 -2.53
N ARG A 380 10.98 21.56 -3.66
CA ARG A 380 11.57 21.79 -4.98
C ARG A 380 10.50 21.62 -6.05
N MET A 381 10.78 22.09 -7.26
CA MET A 381 9.96 21.75 -8.43
C MET A 381 9.85 20.22 -8.54
N ALA A 382 8.65 19.72 -8.84
CA ALA A 382 8.40 18.29 -8.98
C ALA A 382 9.32 17.66 -10.03
N VAL A 383 9.75 16.43 -9.75
CA VAL A 383 10.79 15.76 -10.54
C VAL A 383 10.36 15.50 -11.99
N LEU A 384 9.14 15.04 -12.23
CA LEU A 384 8.67 14.71 -13.58
C LEU A 384 8.58 15.95 -14.51
N PRO A 385 7.94 17.07 -14.12
CA PRO A 385 8.00 18.30 -14.92
C PRO A 385 9.43 18.78 -15.18
N THR A 386 10.32 18.70 -14.18
CA THR A 386 11.72 19.08 -14.33
C THR A 386 12.43 18.20 -15.37
N ALA A 387 12.20 16.88 -15.32
CA ALA A 387 12.74 15.91 -16.27
C ALA A 387 12.30 16.21 -17.71
N ILE A 388 11.02 16.52 -17.92
CA ILE A 388 10.49 16.88 -19.24
C ILE A 388 11.17 18.15 -19.77
N LEU A 389 11.22 19.21 -18.96
CA LEU A 389 11.80 20.50 -19.35
C LEU A 389 13.29 20.38 -19.72
N VAL A 390 14.07 19.63 -18.92
CA VAL A 390 15.49 19.39 -19.21
C VAL A 390 15.64 18.55 -20.47
N ARG A 391 14.88 17.48 -20.63
CA ARG A 391 14.93 16.61 -21.81
C ARG A 391 14.55 17.36 -23.08
N GLU A 392 13.47 18.13 -23.09
CA GLU A 392 13.05 18.89 -24.26
C GLU A 392 14.09 19.94 -24.67
N ALA A 393 14.72 20.60 -23.69
CA ALA A 393 15.71 21.64 -23.97
C ALA A 393 17.08 21.10 -24.40
N THR A 394 17.40 19.83 -24.09
CA THR A 394 18.75 19.28 -24.26
C THR A 394 18.82 17.98 -25.05
N GLY A 395 17.74 17.20 -25.10
CA GLY A 395 17.70 15.85 -25.68
C GLY A 395 18.50 14.80 -24.92
N LEU A 396 18.94 15.09 -23.68
CA LEU A 396 19.60 14.12 -22.81
C LEU A 396 18.61 13.03 -22.36
N ASP A 397 19.08 11.80 -22.19
CA ASP A 397 18.28 10.77 -21.53
C ASP A 397 18.19 11.08 -20.03
N ILE A 398 17.03 10.84 -19.42
CA ILE A 398 16.78 11.20 -18.03
C ILE A 398 16.72 9.95 -17.17
N ASN A 399 17.48 9.94 -16.08
CA ASN A 399 17.27 9.08 -14.93
C ASN A 399 16.50 9.84 -13.85
N MET A 400 15.23 9.50 -13.66
CA MET A 400 14.38 10.18 -12.71
C MET A 400 14.49 9.52 -11.34
N HIS A 401 14.98 10.24 -10.34
CA HIS A 401 14.89 9.78 -8.96
C HIS A 401 13.45 9.93 -8.51
N PHE A 402 12.90 8.91 -7.85
CA PHE A 402 11.51 8.93 -7.44
C PHE A 402 11.38 8.52 -5.98
N THR A 403 10.79 9.39 -5.16
CA THR A 403 10.69 9.17 -3.70
C THR A 403 9.26 8.89 -3.25
N CYS A 404 9.11 8.07 -2.22
CA CYS A 404 7.81 7.64 -1.67
C CYS A 404 7.33 8.52 -0.49
N ARG A 405 8.14 9.51 -0.12
CA ARG A 405 8.01 10.33 1.10
C ARG A 405 6.66 11.01 1.26
N ASP A 406 6.21 11.66 0.21
CA ASP A 406 5.16 12.68 0.21
C ASP A 406 3.99 12.33 -0.72
N ARG A 407 3.99 11.11 -1.30
CA ARG A 407 2.96 10.62 -2.21
C ARG A 407 2.34 9.35 -1.63
N ASN A 408 1.01 9.27 -1.70
CA ASN A 408 0.29 8.03 -1.39
C ASN A 408 0.41 7.05 -2.57
N LEU A 409 0.02 5.79 -2.36
CA LEU A 409 0.17 4.74 -3.36
C LEU A 409 -0.53 5.08 -4.69
N MET A 410 -1.65 5.80 -4.65
CA MET A 410 -2.33 6.27 -5.85
C MET A 410 -1.50 7.33 -6.60
N GLY A 411 -0.98 8.33 -5.89
CA GLY A 411 -0.16 9.39 -6.46
C GLY A 411 1.16 8.88 -7.04
N ILE A 412 1.79 7.92 -6.38
CA ILE A 412 2.99 7.22 -6.92
C ILE A 412 2.66 6.61 -8.28
N GLN A 413 1.59 5.82 -8.36
CA GLN A 413 1.24 5.12 -9.60
C GLN A 413 0.82 6.07 -10.72
N ALA A 414 0.04 7.11 -10.39
CA ALA A 414 -0.37 8.13 -11.34
C ALA A 414 0.84 8.87 -11.96
N ASP A 415 1.79 9.29 -11.12
CA ASP A 415 3.01 9.97 -11.58
C ASP A 415 3.87 9.05 -12.45
N LEU A 416 4.01 7.76 -12.10
CA LEU A 416 4.77 6.79 -12.88
C LEU A 416 4.12 6.53 -14.25
N LEU A 417 2.80 6.31 -14.30
CA LEU A 417 2.08 6.16 -15.58
C LEU A 417 2.26 7.40 -16.46
N GLY A 418 2.19 8.59 -15.87
CA GLY A 418 2.50 9.85 -16.56
C GLY A 418 3.93 9.90 -17.07
N ALA A 419 4.91 9.52 -16.24
CA ALA A 419 6.32 9.47 -16.63
C ALA A 419 6.55 8.54 -17.83
N HIS A 420 5.97 7.34 -17.80
CA HIS A 420 6.07 6.38 -18.91
C HIS A 420 5.44 6.91 -20.19
N ALA A 421 4.20 7.44 -20.11
CA ALA A 421 3.49 8.02 -21.25
C ALA A 421 4.27 9.18 -21.89
N LEU A 422 5.00 9.93 -21.07
CA LEU A 422 5.86 11.03 -21.51
C LEU A 422 7.25 10.57 -21.93
N GLY A 423 7.59 9.28 -21.85
CA GLY A 423 8.86 8.70 -22.29
C GLY A 423 10.00 8.80 -21.27
N ILE A 424 9.72 9.16 -20.02
CA ILE A 424 10.68 9.10 -18.90
C ILE A 424 10.59 7.70 -18.29
N ARG A 425 11.55 6.84 -18.66
CA ARG A 425 11.49 5.41 -18.34
C ARG A 425 12.64 4.89 -17.47
N ASN A 426 13.68 5.67 -17.23
CA ASN A 426 14.69 5.30 -16.24
C ASN A 426 14.27 5.85 -14.87
N ILE A 427 14.11 4.96 -13.90
CA ILE A 427 13.66 5.30 -12.55
C ILE A 427 14.69 4.79 -11.54
N LEU A 428 15.19 5.68 -10.69
CA LEU A 428 15.88 5.30 -9.46
C LEU A 428 14.87 5.31 -8.30
N ALA A 429 14.51 4.12 -7.82
CA ALA A 429 13.54 3.95 -6.74
C ALA A 429 14.16 4.28 -5.37
N MET A 430 13.53 5.19 -4.63
CA MET A 430 14.02 5.67 -3.34
C MET A 430 12.88 5.78 -2.31
N THR A 431 13.21 5.53 -1.04
CA THR A 431 12.27 5.82 0.06
C THR A 431 12.07 7.33 0.20
N GLY A 432 13.16 8.11 0.18
CA GLY A 432 13.16 9.55 0.41
C GLY A 432 13.37 9.95 1.87
N ASP A 433 13.94 11.14 2.08
CA ASP A 433 14.24 11.68 3.42
C ASP A 433 12.98 12.18 4.13
N PRO A 434 12.71 11.85 5.40
CA PRO A 434 11.51 12.31 6.10
C PRO A 434 11.32 13.85 6.03
N PRO A 435 10.09 14.38 5.86
CA PRO A 435 9.85 15.82 5.77
C PRO A 435 10.35 16.61 6.99
N ARG A 436 10.37 15.96 8.16
CA ARG A 436 10.88 16.51 9.42
C ARG A 436 12.37 16.84 9.40
N THR A 437 13.13 16.22 8.51
CA THR A 437 14.55 16.51 8.29
C THR A 437 14.75 17.78 7.45
N GLY A 438 13.70 18.23 6.74
CA GLY A 438 13.68 19.44 5.92
C GLY A 438 13.04 20.64 6.63
N ASP A 439 12.48 21.54 5.84
CA ASP A 439 11.98 22.85 6.31
C ASP A 439 10.54 22.78 6.89
N TYR A 440 9.88 21.63 6.81
CA TYR A 440 8.45 21.46 7.12
C TYR A 440 8.19 20.38 8.17
N VAL A 441 8.53 20.67 9.42
CA VAL A 441 8.36 19.77 10.58
C VAL A 441 6.93 19.27 10.83
N ASN A 442 5.92 20.04 10.39
CA ASN A 442 4.51 19.70 10.54
C ASN A 442 3.90 19.01 9.31
N ALA A 443 4.66 18.81 8.23
CA ALA A 443 4.15 18.12 7.06
C ALA A 443 3.96 16.63 7.35
N THR A 444 2.85 16.08 6.89
CA THR A 444 2.57 14.64 6.98
C THR A 444 3.55 13.87 6.11
N ALA A 445 4.19 12.87 6.71
CA ALA A 445 4.94 11.88 5.97
C ALA A 445 3.96 10.79 5.50
N VAL A 446 3.95 10.49 4.20
CA VAL A 446 2.96 9.55 3.64
C VAL A 446 3.50 8.13 3.73
N PHE A 447 4.59 7.82 3.03
CA PHE A 447 5.29 6.51 3.10
C PHE A 447 4.35 5.30 3.06
N ASP A 448 3.35 5.31 2.16
CA ASP A 448 2.49 4.13 1.93
C ASP A 448 3.33 2.90 1.53
N VAL A 449 4.44 3.16 0.83
CA VAL A 449 5.48 2.18 0.48
C VAL A 449 6.88 2.79 0.71
N ASP A 450 7.91 1.94 0.84
CA ASP A 450 9.31 2.36 0.84
C ASP A 450 9.98 2.11 -0.53
N GLY A 451 11.28 2.36 -0.67
CA GLY A 451 11.99 2.11 -1.92
C GLY A 451 11.91 0.67 -2.43
N ILE A 452 11.74 -0.35 -1.57
CA ILE A 452 11.53 -1.74 -1.99
C ILE A 452 10.09 -1.93 -2.49
N GLY A 453 9.11 -1.37 -1.78
CA GLY A 453 7.72 -1.39 -2.25
C GLY A 453 7.54 -0.66 -3.58
N LEU A 454 8.26 0.43 -3.82
CA LEU A 454 8.27 1.13 -5.11
C LEU A 454 8.87 0.28 -6.24
N LEU A 455 9.92 -0.51 -5.97
CA LEU A 455 10.45 -1.46 -6.94
C LEU A 455 9.39 -2.49 -7.33
N GLU A 456 8.64 -3.00 -6.36
CA GLU A 456 7.54 -3.94 -6.60
C GLU A 456 6.41 -3.32 -7.43
N VAL A 457 6.05 -2.05 -7.18
CA VAL A 457 5.10 -1.30 -8.03
C VAL A 457 5.60 -1.21 -9.47
N LEU A 458 6.85 -0.79 -9.66
CA LEU A 458 7.46 -0.68 -11.00
C LEU A 458 7.54 -2.04 -11.72
N ARG A 459 7.85 -3.12 -10.99
CA ARG A 459 7.86 -4.49 -11.51
C ARG A 459 6.48 -4.91 -12.01
N ARG A 460 5.43 -4.69 -11.20
CA ARG A 460 4.03 -5.00 -11.58
C ARG A 460 3.57 -4.18 -12.78
N MET A 461 3.92 -2.90 -12.83
CA MET A 461 3.61 -2.06 -14.00
C MET A 461 4.28 -2.59 -15.27
N ASN A 462 5.53 -3.03 -15.18
CA ASN A 462 6.23 -3.69 -16.30
C ASN A 462 5.61 -5.04 -16.68
N GLU A 463 4.74 -5.60 -15.85
CA GLU A 463 3.94 -6.81 -16.10
C GLU A 463 2.50 -6.48 -16.55
N GLY A 464 2.13 -5.19 -16.65
CA GLY A 464 0.80 -4.74 -17.06
C GLY A 464 -0.21 -4.65 -15.92
N MET A 465 0.27 -4.60 -14.67
CA MET A 465 -0.58 -4.52 -13.47
C MET A 465 -0.28 -3.26 -12.64
N ASP A 466 -1.29 -2.80 -11.90
CA ASP A 466 -1.13 -1.82 -10.83
C ASP A 466 -0.58 -2.48 -9.55
N ALA A 467 -0.39 -1.68 -8.49
CA ALA A 467 0.14 -2.14 -7.21
C ALA A 467 -0.73 -3.19 -6.51
N THR A 468 -2.03 -3.21 -6.79
CA THR A 468 -2.98 -4.11 -6.14
C THR A 468 -3.31 -5.32 -7.02
N GLY A 469 -2.92 -5.32 -8.29
CA GLY A 469 -3.04 -6.43 -9.23
C GLY A 469 -4.06 -6.23 -10.35
N ASN A 470 -4.69 -5.05 -10.44
CA ASN A 470 -5.59 -4.74 -11.55
C ASN A 470 -4.79 -4.48 -12.84
N GLY A 471 -5.39 -4.76 -13.99
CA GLY A 471 -4.78 -4.44 -15.28
C GLY A 471 -4.65 -2.92 -15.50
N ILE A 472 -3.52 -2.47 -16.04
CA ILE A 472 -3.31 -1.07 -16.49
C ILE A 472 -3.33 -0.94 -18.03
N GLY A 473 -3.87 -1.96 -18.71
CA GLY A 473 -3.77 -2.09 -20.16
C GLY A 473 -2.40 -2.64 -20.60
N GLU A 474 -1.68 -1.90 -21.43
CA GLU A 474 -0.37 -2.35 -21.92
C GLU A 474 0.72 -2.26 -20.82
N PRO A 475 1.59 -3.28 -20.69
CA PRO A 475 2.72 -3.21 -19.77
C PRO A 475 3.64 -2.02 -20.02
N THR A 476 4.13 -1.43 -18.93
CA THR A 476 5.16 -0.41 -19.01
C THR A 476 6.53 -1.03 -19.35
N SER A 477 7.54 -0.18 -19.54
CA SER A 477 8.90 -0.62 -19.89
C SER A 477 9.97 0.22 -19.19
N PHE A 478 9.83 0.35 -17.87
CA PHE A 478 10.78 1.06 -17.01
C PHE A 478 12.11 0.31 -16.90
N CYS A 479 13.21 1.06 -16.99
CA CYS A 479 14.54 0.64 -16.57
C CYS A 479 14.73 1.04 -15.10
N VAL A 480 14.64 0.06 -14.20
CA VAL A 480 14.50 0.32 -12.76
C VAL A 480 15.82 0.09 -12.04
N GLY A 481 16.30 1.11 -11.32
CA GLY A 481 17.46 1.05 -10.43
C GLY A 481 17.06 1.29 -8.98
N ALA A 482 17.98 0.98 -8.06
CA ALA A 482 17.80 1.22 -6.63
C ALA A 482 19.01 1.92 -5.99
N ALA A 483 18.77 2.74 -4.98
CA ALA A 483 19.85 3.35 -4.21
C ALA A 483 20.60 2.31 -3.36
N LEU A 484 21.89 2.51 -3.13
CA LEU A 484 22.77 1.67 -2.32
C LEU A 484 23.64 2.53 -1.40
N ASP A 485 23.71 2.16 -0.11
CA ASP A 485 24.63 2.79 0.83
C ASP A 485 25.73 1.80 1.28
N PRO A 486 26.86 1.73 0.56
CA PRO A 486 27.94 0.80 0.95
C PRO A 486 28.60 1.18 2.29
N GLY A 487 28.38 2.40 2.78
CA GLY A 487 28.88 2.91 4.06
C GLY A 487 27.87 2.82 5.21
N ALA A 488 26.75 2.10 5.02
CA ALA A 488 25.69 2.02 6.01
C ALA A 488 26.23 1.58 7.40
N PRO A 489 25.78 2.21 8.52
CA PRO A 489 26.22 1.87 9.87
C PRO A 489 25.96 0.41 10.26
N ASP A 490 24.93 -0.20 9.66
CA ASP A 490 24.63 -1.63 9.77
C ASP A 490 24.79 -2.30 8.39
N PRO A 491 25.98 -2.85 8.09
CA PRO A 491 26.23 -3.50 6.82
C PRO A 491 25.39 -4.77 6.61
N GLY A 492 25.01 -5.47 7.68
CA GLY A 492 24.22 -6.71 7.58
C GLY A 492 22.83 -6.41 7.07
N ARG A 493 22.20 -5.37 7.64
CA ARG A 493 20.89 -4.87 7.19
C ARG A 493 20.93 -4.34 5.76
N GLU A 494 21.99 -3.65 5.35
CA GLU A 494 22.08 -3.16 3.97
C GLU A 494 22.29 -4.30 2.95
N VAL A 495 23.01 -5.37 3.31
CA VAL A 495 23.10 -6.59 2.48
C VAL A 495 21.72 -7.24 2.32
N GLU A 496 20.94 -7.38 3.40
CA GLU A 496 19.57 -7.90 3.31
C GLU A 496 18.69 -7.02 2.40
N ARG A 497 18.75 -5.70 2.58
CA ARG A 497 18.01 -4.75 1.74
C ARG A 497 18.44 -4.82 0.28
N PHE A 498 19.72 -5.01 0.00
CA PHE A 498 20.24 -5.19 -1.35
C PHE A 498 19.60 -6.40 -2.04
N HIS A 499 19.55 -7.55 -1.37
CA HIS A 499 18.90 -8.75 -1.91
C HIS A 499 17.40 -8.55 -2.12
N ARG A 500 16.71 -7.94 -1.16
CA ARG A 500 15.28 -7.62 -1.32
C ARG A 500 15.01 -6.65 -2.48
N LYS A 501 15.89 -5.67 -2.72
CA LYS A 501 15.80 -4.77 -3.88
C LYS A 501 15.97 -5.54 -5.20
N LEU A 502 16.89 -6.50 -5.26
CA LEU A 502 17.07 -7.38 -6.43
C LEU A 502 15.81 -8.21 -6.71
N GLU A 503 15.28 -8.88 -5.68
CA GLU A 503 14.07 -9.69 -5.78
C GLU A 503 12.86 -8.86 -6.21
N ALA A 504 12.76 -7.61 -5.73
CA ALA A 504 11.71 -6.67 -6.12
C ALA A 504 11.88 -6.08 -7.54
N GLY A 505 12.96 -6.42 -8.26
CA GLY A 505 13.12 -6.08 -9.67
C GLY A 505 14.16 -4.99 -10.00
N ALA A 506 15.01 -4.56 -9.05
CA ALA A 506 16.11 -3.65 -9.34
C ALA A 506 17.10 -4.29 -10.34
N ARG A 507 17.45 -3.54 -11.40
CA ARG A 507 18.33 -4.01 -12.49
C ARG A 507 19.74 -3.42 -12.41
N TRP A 508 19.92 -2.39 -11.61
CA TRP A 508 21.19 -1.70 -11.37
C TRP A 508 21.11 -0.92 -10.06
N PHE A 509 22.25 -0.53 -9.50
CA PHE A 509 22.33 0.25 -8.27
C PHE A 509 23.09 1.55 -8.45
N GLN A 510 22.72 2.55 -7.66
CA GLN A 510 23.39 3.84 -7.59
C GLN A 510 23.84 4.09 -6.16
N THR A 511 25.12 4.39 -5.96
CA THR A 511 25.61 4.68 -4.61
C THR A 511 25.45 6.15 -4.24
N GLN A 512 25.38 6.42 -2.93
CA GLN A 512 25.77 7.71 -2.38
C GLN A 512 27.25 8.04 -2.70
N PRO A 513 27.73 9.29 -2.48
CA PRO A 513 29.13 9.62 -2.67
C PRO A 513 30.06 8.67 -1.91
N VAL A 514 31.00 8.06 -2.63
CA VAL A 514 32.08 7.29 -2.03
C VAL A 514 33.40 8.01 -2.26
N TYR A 515 34.28 7.97 -1.24
CA TYR A 515 35.63 8.54 -1.31
C TYR A 515 36.72 7.49 -1.17
N ASP A 516 36.31 6.24 -0.92
CA ASP A 516 37.15 5.05 -0.82
C ASP A 516 36.37 3.88 -1.45
N LEU A 517 36.87 3.38 -2.58
CA LEU A 517 36.22 2.28 -3.30
C LEU A 517 36.35 0.94 -2.56
N GLU A 518 37.28 0.81 -1.63
CA GLU A 518 37.38 -0.40 -0.82
C GLU A 518 36.12 -0.62 0.04
N VAL A 519 35.40 0.44 0.41
CA VAL A 519 34.12 0.34 1.12
C VAL A 519 33.10 -0.39 0.25
N LEU A 520 33.00 -0.01 -1.03
CA LEU A 520 32.11 -0.65 -1.99
C LEU A 520 32.58 -2.07 -2.33
N ASP A 521 33.88 -2.29 -2.52
CA ASP A 521 34.45 -3.62 -2.79
C ASP A 521 34.17 -4.60 -1.63
N ARG A 522 34.34 -4.16 -0.37
CA ARG A 522 34.01 -4.96 0.81
C ARG A 522 32.52 -5.25 0.91
N PHE A 523 31.67 -4.30 0.56
CA PHE A 523 30.22 -4.50 0.51
C PHE A 523 29.86 -5.57 -0.53
N LEU A 524 30.37 -5.41 -1.77
CA LEU A 524 30.07 -6.32 -2.87
C LEU A 524 30.66 -7.73 -2.66
N ALA A 525 31.74 -7.87 -1.89
CA ALA A 525 32.26 -9.18 -1.49
C ALA A 525 31.32 -9.96 -0.54
N ARG A 526 30.37 -9.27 0.13
CA ARG A 526 29.41 -9.89 1.06
C ARG A 526 28.10 -10.29 0.39
N VAL A 527 27.77 -9.74 -0.78
CA VAL A 527 26.54 -10.09 -1.50
C VAL A 527 26.78 -11.33 -2.36
N VAL A 528 25.86 -12.30 -2.27
CA VAL A 528 25.99 -13.58 -2.99
C VAL A 528 25.14 -13.57 -4.25
N GLY A 529 25.69 -14.05 -5.37
CA GLY A 529 24.87 -14.56 -6.48
C GLY A 529 24.40 -13.59 -7.57
N SER A 530 24.85 -12.33 -7.65
CA SER A 530 24.59 -11.53 -8.86
C SER A 530 25.57 -10.36 -9.08
N PRO A 531 26.30 -10.31 -10.21
CA PRO A 531 27.03 -9.12 -10.63
C PRO A 531 26.03 -8.13 -11.25
N VAL A 532 25.43 -7.29 -10.41
CA VAL A 532 24.53 -6.22 -10.86
C VAL A 532 25.32 -4.95 -11.13
N PRO A 533 25.05 -4.21 -12.23
CA PRO A 533 25.75 -2.96 -12.52
C PRO A 533 25.59 -1.94 -11.39
N VAL A 534 26.71 -1.32 -10.98
CA VAL A 534 26.72 -0.24 -9.98
C VAL A 534 27.24 1.04 -10.63
N LEU A 535 26.47 2.11 -10.50
CA LEU A 535 26.87 3.49 -10.79
C LEU A 535 27.36 4.12 -9.49
N VAL A 536 28.64 4.50 -9.48
CA VAL A 536 29.32 4.93 -8.26
C VAL A 536 29.24 6.44 -8.12
N GLY A 537 28.70 6.90 -6.99
CA GLY A 537 28.56 8.32 -6.65
C GLY A 537 29.91 9.01 -6.40
N VAL A 538 30.14 10.11 -7.08
CA VAL A 538 31.35 10.95 -6.97
C VAL A 538 30.93 12.40 -6.76
N LEU A 539 31.30 12.97 -5.62
CA LEU A 539 31.04 14.36 -5.26
C LEU A 539 32.38 15.11 -5.11
N PRO A 540 32.72 16.04 -6.04
CA PRO A 540 33.95 16.82 -5.94
C PRO A 540 33.94 17.75 -4.73
N LEU A 541 34.97 17.65 -3.88
CA LEU A 541 35.07 18.46 -2.67
C LEU A 541 35.66 19.84 -2.97
N HIS A 542 35.15 20.88 -2.28
CA HIS A 542 35.52 22.27 -2.55
C HIS A 542 36.53 22.82 -1.54
N SER A 543 36.45 22.39 -0.29
CA SER A 543 37.28 22.89 0.80
C SER A 543 37.27 21.90 1.96
N PHE A 544 38.22 22.05 2.88
CA PHE A 544 38.22 21.29 4.13
C PHE A 544 36.91 21.49 4.92
N ARG A 545 36.38 22.73 4.99
CA ARG A 545 35.11 23.03 5.65
C ARG A 545 33.93 22.31 4.98
N HIS A 546 33.91 22.25 3.65
CA HIS A 546 32.87 21.53 2.93
C HIS A 546 32.92 20.03 3.25
N ALA A 547 34.11 19.44 3.27
CA ALA A 547 34.29 18.04 3.64
C ALA A 547 33.87 17.74 5.10
N GLU A 548 34.19 18.63 6.05
CA GLU A 548 33.75 18.49 7.44
C GLU A 548 32.22 18.57 7.59
N PHE A 549 31.58 19.50 6.87
CA PHE A 549 30.12 19.60 6.86
C PHE A 549 29.49 18.30 6.35
N LEU A 550 29.94 17.79 5.19
CA LEU A 550 29.40 16.57 4.61
C LEU A 550 29.60 15.36 5.54
N HIS A 551 30.78 15.20 6.14
CA HIS A 551 31.09 14.07 7.02
C HIS A 551 30.28 14.09 8.33
N ASN A 552 30.07 15.26 8.92
CA ASN A 552 29.46 15.36 10.26
C ASN A 552 27.95 15.68 10.23
N GLU A 553 27.45 16.34 9.19
CA GLU A 553 26.09 16.89 9.16
C GLU A 553 25.19 16.26 8.09
N VAL A 554 25.74 15.53 7.10
CA VAL A 554 24.94 14.89 6.04
C VAL A 554 24.88 13.38 6.28
N PRO A 555 23.70 12.81 6.58
CA PRO A 555 23.53 11.37 6.76
C PRO A 555 24.02 10.57 5.55
N GLY A 556 24.71 9.45 5.81
CA GLY A 556 25.18 8.53 4.77
C GLY A 556 26.49 8.92 4.08
N ILE A 557 27.06 10.12 4.35
CA ILE A 557 28.34 10.53 3.78
C ILE A 557 29.46 10.39 4.79
N THR A 558 30.38 9.45 4.55
CA THR A 558 31.62 9.32 5.34
C THR A 558 32.83 9.65 4.48
N ILE A 559 33.55 10.71 4.87
CA ILE A 559 34.80 11.12 4.21
C ILE A 559 36.03 10.65 5.02
N PRO A 560 36.95 9.87 4.44
CA PRO A 560 38.15 9.40 5.12
C PRO A 560 39.07 10.52 5.63
N ASP A 561 39.75 10.29 6.75
CA ASP A 561 40.66 11.27 7.37
C ASP A 561 41.77 11.74 6.43
N GLY A 562 42.32 10.82 5.61
CA GLY A 562 43.36 11.17 4.62
C GLY A 562 42.86 12.17 3.58
N VAL A 563 41.62 12.03 3.11
CA VAL A 563 40.97 12.95 2.15
C VAL A 563 40.79 14.33 2.80
N ARG A 564 40.30 14.36 4.04
CA ARG A 564 40.10 15.60 4.80
C ARG A 564 41.41 16.30 5.13
N ALA A 565 42.44 15.55 5.51
CA ALA A 565 43.78 16.08 5.78
C ALA A 565 44.41 16.70 4.52
N ARG A 566 44.25 16.05 3.35
CA ARG A 566 44.72 16.59 2.06
C ARG A 566 44.06 17.92 1.72
N LEU A 567 42.75 18.05 1.92
CA LEU A 567 42.03 19.32 1.71
C LEU A 567 42.47 20.40 2.71
N ARG A 568 42.74 20.04 3.97
CA ARG A 568 43.24 20.98 4.97
C ARG A 568 44.63 21.51 4.58
N ALA A 569 45.52 20.61 4.14
CA ALA A 569 46.87 20.97 3.71
C ALA A 569 46.88 21.82 2.43
N ALA A 570 45.91 21.61 1.53
CA ALA A 570 45.81 22.34 0.27
C ALA A 570 45.40 23.82 0.43
N GLY A 571 44.77 24.20 1.55
CA GLY A 571 44.36 25.59 1.80
C GLY A 571 43.52 26.19 0.66
N ASP A 572 43.98 27.30 0.09
CA ASP A 572 43.33 27.95 -1.06
C ASP A 572 43.28 27.09 -2.33
N GLY A 573 44.17 26.10 -2.44
CA GLY A 573 44.20 25.11 -3.51
C GLY A 573 43.23 23.93 -3.32
N ALA A 574 42.39 23.95 -2.28
CA ALA A 574 41.54 22.80 -1.93
C ALA A 574 40.54 22.40 -3.02
N LEU A 575 40.00 23.35 -3.80
CA LEU A 575 39.12 23.05 -4.93
C LEU A 575 39.84 22.19 -5.99
N ARG A 576 41.06 22.59 -6.36
CA ARG A 576 41.85 21.83 -7.33
C ARG A 576 42.19 20.44 -6.79
N ALA A 577 42.60 20.35 -5.53
CA ALA A 577 42.83 19.06 -4.87
C ALA A 577 41.58 18.16 -4.87
N GLY A 578 40.39 18.73 -4.67
CA GLY A 578 39.12 18.01 -4.75
C GLY A 578 38.78 17.51 -6.15
N ILE A 579 39.04 18.32 -7.18
CA ILE A 579 38.90 17.91 -8.60
C ILE A 579 39.88 16.78 -8.93
N ASP A 580 41.16 16.93 -8.57
CA ASP A 580 42.18 15.92 -8.84
C ASP A 580 41.83 14.57 -8.16
N MET A 581 41.30 14.61 -6.92
CA MET A 581 40.82 13.41 -6.23
C MET A 581 39.61 12.78 -6.92
N ALA A 582 38.65 13.60 -7.37
CA ALA A 582 37.49 13.12 -8.10
C ALA A 582 37.87 12.52 -9.47
N GLN A 583 38.83 13.11 -10.19
CA GLN A 583 39.36 12.57 -11.44
C GLN A 583 40.05 11.22 -11.22
N GLN A 584 40.89 11.11 -10.20
CA GLN A 584 41.52 9.84 -9.82
C GLN A 584 40.44 8.78 -9.54
N LEU A 585 39.44 9.12 -8.73
CA LEU A 585 38.35 8.22 -8.38
C LEU A 585 37.55 7.78 -9.62
N VAL A 586 37.21 8.69 -10.54
CA VAL A 586 36.52 8.37 -11.79
C VAL A 586 37.35 7.43 -12.67
N GLY A 587 38.67 7.64 -12.76
CA GLY A 587 39.58 6.74 -13.46
C GLY A 587 39.59 5.33 -12.87
N GLU A 588 39.58 5.23 -11.54
CA GLU A 588 39.49 3.97 -10.82
C GLU A 588 38.12 3.28 -10.92
N ILE A 589 37.03 4.06 -11.00
CA ILE A 589 35.67 3.54 -11.21
C ILE A 589 35.57 2.91 -12.61
N ARG A 590 36.15 3.56 -13.64
CA ARG A 590 36.12 3.10 -15.03
C ARG A 590 36.67 1.69 -15.23
N SER A 591 37.64 1.27 -14.42
CA SER A 591 38.24 -0.07 -14.51
C SER A 591 37.49 -1.14 -13.70
N ARG A 592 36.60 -0.76 -12.79
CA ARG A 592 36.00 -1.65 -11.78
C ARG A 592 34.48 -1.78 -11.83
N TYR A 593 33.77 -0.72 -12.19
CA TYR A 593 32.31 -0.64 -12.09
C TYR A 593 31.65 -0.20 -13.39
N ALA A 594 30.32 -0.27 -13.43
CA ALA A 594 29.55 -0.02 -14.64
C ALA A 594 29.49 1.46 -15.04
N GLY A 595 29.68 2.37 -14.09
CA GLY A 595 29.66 3.80 -14.38
C GLY A 595 29.93 4.70 -13.19
N ALA A 596 30.08 5.98 -13.48
CA ALA A 596 30.21 7.06 -12.50
C ALA A 596 28.97 7.95 -12.52
N TYR A 597 28.50 8.29 -11.32
CA TYR A 597 27.42 9.24 -11.08
C TYR A 597 28.00 10.48 -10.39
N LEU A 598 28.01 11.62 -11.08
CA LEU A 598 28.68 12.83 -10.63
C LEU A 598 27.70 13.83 -10.04
N MET A 599 28.01 14.36 -8.85
CA MET A 599 27.15 15.29 -8.12
C MET A 599 27.78 16.69 -8.09
N PRO A 600 27.21 17.69 -8.81
CA PRO A 600 27.73 19.05 -8.80
C PRO A 600 27.45 19.75 -7.46
N SER A 601 28.49 19.96 -6.68
CA SER A 601 28.39 20.75 -5.46
C SER A 601 27.98 22.19 -5.77
N PHE A 602 26.98 22.70 -5.03
CA PHE A 602 26.44 24.06 -5.19
C PHE A 602 25.93 24.40 -6.62
N GLY A 603 25.61 23.38 -7.42
CA GLY A 603 25.20 23.55 -8.82
C GLY A 603 26.31 24.12 -9.72
N ARG A 604 27.57 23.79 -9.41
CA ARG A 604 28.76 24.15 -10.21
C ARG A 604 29.06 23.08 -11.25
N PHE A 605 28.32 23.10 -12.35
CA PHE A 605 28.45 22.13 -13.44
C PHE A 605 29.82 22.20 -14.13
N GLU A 606 30.49 23.36 -14.10
CA GLU A 606 31.83 23.56 -14.61
C GLU A 606 32.89 22.69 -13.90
N VAL A 607 32.71 22.43 -12.60
CA VAL A 607 33.62 21.57 -11.82
C VAL A 607 33.46 20.12 -12.25
N VAL A 608 32.22 19.68 -12.47
CA VAL A 608 31.94 18.33 -12.97
C VAL A 608 32.46 18.16 -14.40
N ALA A 609 32.30 19.18 -15.25
CA ALA A 609 32.87 19.20 -16.60
C ALA A 609 34.39 19.01 -16.61
N GLU A 610 35.11 19.61 -15.64
CA GLU A 610 36.56 19.43 -15.48
C GLU A 610 36.90 18.03 -14.97
N VAL A 611 36.12 17.48 -14.04
CA VAL A 611 36.30 16.08 -13.59
C VAL A 611 36.15 15.09 -14.75
N LEU A 612 35.24 15.35 -15.68
CA LEU A 612 35.01 14.50 -16.85
C LEU A 612 36.19 14.50 -17.85
N ASP A 613 37.10 15.46 -17.80
CA ASP A 613 38.23 15.50 -18.73
C ASP A 613 39.19 14.30 -18.57
N VAL A 614 39.15 13.58 -17.43
CA VAL A 614 39.91 12.32 -17.22
C VAL A 614 39.42 11.16 -18.09
N LEU A 615 38.21 11.23 -18.63
CA LEU A 615 37.62 10.17 -19.43
C LEU A 615 37.92 10.30 -20.93
N ARG A 616 38.51 11.42 -21.34
CA ARG A 616 38.76 11.80 -22.74
C ARG A 616 40.05 11.24 -23.31
#